data_AF-A0A4R5U7V7-F1
#
_entry.id   AF-A0A4R5U7V7-F1
#
_cell.length_a   1.000
_cell.length_b   1.000
_cell.length_c   1.000
_cell.angle_alpha   90.00
_cell.angle_beta   90.00
_cell.angle_gamma   90.00
#
_symmetry.space_group_name_H-M   'P 1'
#
loop_
_entity.id
_entity.type
_entity.pdbx_description
1 polymer ?
#
loop_
_entity_poly.entity_id
_entity_poly.type
_entity_poly.pdbx_seq_one_letter_code
_entity_poly.pdbx_strand_id
1 'polypeptide(L)'
;MATQHPALDRVPDLPADAVRAAIGAEDWDTAAALLESHHGEIVFALSKVDLKVSARQPWLDLLAAHDGLIGELRDARDAASAELARLGQGRRGANAWLRELA
;
A
#
# COMPACT_ATOMS: atom_id res chain seq x y z
N MET A 1 0.15 -2.77 22.23
CA MET A 1 -0.60 -4.02 22.46
C MET A 1 -0.62 -4.79 21.15
N ALA A 2 0.05 -5.93 21.09
CA ALA A 2 0.07 -6.76 19.87
C ALA A 2 -1.26 -7.50 19.77
N THR A 3 -2.10 -7.13 18.81
CA THR A 3 -3.27 -7.92 18.41
C THR A 3 -2.77 -9.18 17.72
N GLN A 4 -2.55 -10.25 18.50
CA GLN A 4 -2.43 -11.60 17.94
C GLN A 4 -3.72 -11.93 17.20
N HIS A 5 -3.66 -11.98 15.87
CA HIS A 5 -4.79 -12.39 15.04
C HIS A 5 -4.97 -13.92 15.16
N PRO A 6 -6.20 -14.41 15.41
CA PRO A 6 -6.47 -15.82 15.65
C PRO A 6 -6.03 -16.66 14.44
N ALA A 7 -5.35 -17.77 14.71
CA ALA A 7 -4.86 -18.72 13.71
C ALA A 7 -5.93 -19.03 12.64
N LEU A 8 -5.77 -18.50 11.43
CA LEU A 8 -6.82 -18.55 10.41
C LEU A 8 -6.82 -19.90 9.68
N ASP A 9 -7.96 -20.61 9.76
CA ASP A 9 -8.38 -21.67 8.82
C ASP A 9 -9.20 -21.07 7.65
N ARG A 10 -9.08 -19.75 7.42
CA ARG A 10 -9.82 -18.98 6.42
C ARG A 10 -8.89 -18.03 5.65
N VAL A 11 -9.34 -17.55 4.50
CA VAL A 11 -8.62 -16.51 3.76
C VAL A 11 -8.58 -15.22 4.59
N PRO A 12 -7.39 -14.62 4.82
CA PRO A 12 -7.27 -13.36 5.54
C PRO A 12 -7.92 -12.19 4.79
N ASP A 13 -8.53 -11.27 5.53
CA ASP A 13 -9.13 -10.06 4.98
C ASP A 13 -8.04 -8.99 4.80
N LEU A 14 -7.91 -8.40 3.59
CA LEU A 14 -6.93 -7.34 3.33
C LEU A 14 -7.24 -6.10 4.19
N PRO A 15 -6.29 -5.58 5.00
CA PRO A 15 -6.51 -4.39 5.83
C PRO A 15 -6.43 -3.07 5.02
N ALA A 16 -7.03 -3.01 3.83
CA ALA A 16 -6.91 -1.89 2.89
C ALA A 16 -7.37 -0.56 3.50
N ASP A 17 -8.49 -0.56 4.23
CA ASP A 17 -9.01 0.65 4.86
C ASP A 17 -8.05 1.20 5.93
N ALA A 18 -7.46 0.31 6.74
CA ALA A 18 -6.50 0.67 7.77
C ALA A 18 -5.17 1.17 7.17
N VAL A 19 -4.70 0.54 6.09
CA VAL A 19 -3.53 1.00 5.32
C VAL A 19 -3.79 2.39 4.73
N ARG A 20 -4.95 2.60 4.10
CA ARG A 20 -5.36 3.91 3.56
C ARG A 20 -5.43 4.97 4.65
N ALA A 21 -5.98 4.64 5.82
CA ALA A 21 -6.05 5.55 6.96
C ALA A 21 -4.66 5.93 7.49
N ALA A 22 -3.75 4.97 7.64
CA ALA A 22 -2.38 5.22 8.08
C ALA A 22 -1.62 6.11 7.10
N ILE A 23 -1.72 5.83 5.80
CA ILE A 23 -1.16 6.67 4.72
C ILE A 23 -1.73 8.09 4.76
N GLY A 24 -3.06 8.22 4.92
CA GLY A 24 -3.72 9.53 5.01
C GLY A 24 -3.30 10.33 6.24
N ALA A 25 -2.81 9.67 7.29
CA ALA A 25 -2.23 10.30 8.48
C ALA A 25 -0.70 10.49 8.40
N GLU A 26 -0.08 10.19 7.25
CA GLU A 26 1.37 10.18 7.03
C GLU A 26 2.13 9.19 7.95
N ASP A 27 1.42 8.21 8.52
CA ASP A 27 2.00 7.17 9.36
C ASP A 27 2.44 5.97 8.50
N TRP A 28 3.56 6.15 7.81
CA TRP A 28 4.13 5.16 6.89
C TRP A 28 4.57 3.88 7.59
N ASP A 29 5.05 4.00 8.83
CA ASP A 29 5.51 2.86 9.62
C ASP A 29 4.32 1.96 9.99
N THR A 30 3.20 2.54 10.43
CA THR A 30 1.98 1.77 10.68
C THR A 30 1.44 1.13 9.41
N ALA A 31 1.43 1.85 8.28
CA ALA A 31 1.00 1.29 7.00
C ALA A 31 1.86 0.07 6.59
N ALA A 32 3.19 0.16 6.75
CA ALA A 32 4.10 -0.94 6.46
C ALA A 32 3.92 -2.12 7.41
N ALA A 33 3.75 -1.87 8.71
CA ALA A 33 3.53 -2.91 9.71
C ALA A 33 2.22 -3.68 9.46
N LEU A 34 1.16 -2.99 9.02
CA LEU A 34 -0.11 -3.63 8.64
C LEU A 34 0.06 -4.59 7.45
N LEU A 35 0.79 -4.18 6.42
CA LEU A 35 1.07 -5.01 5.24
C LEU A 35 1.94 -6.23 5.59
N GLU A 36 2.98 -6.04 6.41
CA GLU A 36 3.85 -7.14 6.86
C GLU A 36 3.10 -8.15 7.73
N SER A 37 2.27 -7.68 8.67
CA SER A 37 1.41 -8.55 9.47
C SER A 37 0.47 -9.37 8.59
N HIS A 38 -0.16 -8.72 7.60
CA HIS A 38 -1.07 -9.39 6.68
C HIS A 38 -0.36 -10.39 5.78
N HIS A 39 0.87 -10.10 5.34
CA HIS A 39 1.70 -11.06 4.63
C HIS A 39 1.94 -12.33 5.47
N GLY A 40 2.26 -12.16 6.75
CA GLY A 40 2.39 -13.27 7.70
C GLY A 40 1.10 -14.10 7.83
N GLU A 41 -0.06 -13.45 7.89
CA GLU A 41 -1.38 -14.13 7.91
C GLU A 41 -1.63 -14.94 6.63
N ILE A 42 -1.29 -14.40 5.46
CA ILE A 42 -1.43 -15.09 4.16
C ILE A 42 -0.53 -16.33 4.14
N VAL A 43 0.74 -16.19 4.48
CA VAL A 43 1.71 -17.31 4.51
C VAL A 43 1.22 -18.40 5.47
N PHE A 44 0.75 -18.01 6.65
CA PHE A 44 0.23 -18.95 7.64
C PHE A 44 -1.02 -19.67 7.12
N ALA A 45 -2.00 -18.95 6.56
CA ALA A 45 -3.23 -19.54 6.04
C ALA A 45 -2.94 -20.47 4.85
N LEU A 46 -2.05 -20.10 3.93
CA LEU A 46 -1.65 -20.95 2.80
C LEU A 46 -0.92 -22.22 3.25
N SER A 47 -0.17 -22.18 4.35
CA SER A 47 0.52 -23.36 4.89
C SER A 47 -0.42 -24.49 5.32
N LYS A 48 -1.69 -24.17 5.59
CA LYS A 48 -2.72 -25.08 6.07
C LYS A 48 -3.70 -25.54 5.00
N VAL A 49 -3.67 -24.94 3.81
CA VAL A 49 -4.71 -25.14 2.78
C VAL A 49 -4.18 -26.03 1.65
N ASP A 50 -4.92 -27.09 1.32
CA ASP A 50 -4.74 -27.77 0.04
C ASP A 50 -5.55 -27.09 -1.07
N LEU A 51 -4.87 -26.27 -1.86
CA LEU A 51 -5.48 -25.54 -2.99
C LEU A 51 -5.95 -26.46 -4.14
N LYS A 52 -5.60 -27.74 -4.15
CA LYS A 52 -6.11 -28.69 -5.15
C LYS A 52 -7.56 -29.10 -4.88
N VAL A 53 -7.97 -29.05 -3.62
CA VAL A 53 -9.30 -29.49 -3.16
C VAL A 53 -10.15 -28.31 -2.67
N SER A 54 -9.50 -27.24 -2.20
CA SER A 54 -10.16 -26.06 -1.66
C SER A 54 -10.68 -25.11 -2.76
N ALA A 55 -11.76 -24.38 -2.45
CA ALA A 55 -12.27 -23.33 -3.33
C ALA A 55 -11.21 -22.24 -3.51
N ARG A 56 -10.80 -21.99 -4.76
CA ARG A 56 -9.75 -21.03 -5.11
C ARG A 56 -10.25 -19.60 -5.20
N GLN A 57 -11.54 -19.40 -5.46
CA GLN A 57 -12.12 -18.10 -5.71
C GLN A 57 -11.79 -17.07 -4.62
N PRO A 58 -11.91 -17.38 -3.31
CA PRO A 58 -11.59 -16.41 -2.26
C PRO A 58 -10.13 -15.92 -2.28
N TRP A 59 -9.19 -16.77 -2.70
CA TRP A 59 -7.78 -16.39 -2.86
C TRP A 59 -7.54 -15.52 -4.09
N LEU A 60 -8.28 -15.76 -5.16
CA LEU A 60 -8.26 -14.92 -6.36
C LEU A 60 -8.87 -13.55 -6.08
N ASP A 61 -9.94 -13.50 -5.28
CA ASP A 61 -10.56 -12.25 -4.84
C ASP A 61 -9.59 -11.43 -3.97
N LEU A 62 -8.84 -12.10 -3.07
CA LEU A 62 -7.79 -11.46 -2.28
C LEU A 62 -6.64 -10.92 -3.15
N LEU A 63 -6.25 -11.65 -4.20
CA LEU A 63 -5.24 -11.18 -5.16
C LEU A 63 -5.75 -9.94 -5.92
N ALA A 64 -6.98 -9.97 -6.40
CA ALA A 64 -7.59 -8.83 -7.08
C ALA A 64 -7.68 -7.59 -6.17
N ALA A 65 -7.96 -7.78 -4.87
CA ALA A 65 -7.95 -6.70 -3.89
C ALA A 65 -6.54 -6.10 -3.69
N HIS A 66 -5.48 -6.93 -3.67
CA HIS A 66 -4.10 -6.46 -3.61
C HIS A 66 -3.71 -5.68 -4.87
N ASP A 67 -4.07 -6.18 -6.06
CA ASP A 67 -3.81 -5.48 -7.32
C ASP A 67 -4.49 -4.10 -7.34
N GLY A 68 -5.71 -4.00 -6.81
CA GLY A 68 -6.41 -2.73 -6.62
C GLY A 68 -5.64 -1.77 -5.72
N LEU A 69 -5.22 -2.21 -4.54
CA LEU A 69 -4.45 -1.39 -3.60
C LEU A 69 -3.10 -0.95 -4.19
N ILE A 70 -2.40 -1.83 -4.91
CA ILE A 70 -1.14 -1.49 -5.59
C ILE A 70 -1.37 -0.43 -6.67
N GLY A 71 -2.49 -0.52 -7.40
CA GLY A 71 -2.92 0.52 -8.35
C GLY A 71 -3.07 1.87 -7.69
N GLU A 72 -3.85 1.95 -6.60
CA GLU A 72 -4.05 3.17 -5.83
C GLU A 72 -2.72 3.79 -5.36
N LEU A 73 -1.80 2.98 -4.83
CA LEU A 73 -0.49 3.44 -4.35
C LEU A 73 0.39 3.97 -5.49
N ARG A 74 0.34 3.34 -6.67
CA ARG A 74 1.08 3.81 -7.85
C ARG A 74 0.54 5.15 -8.33
N ASP A 75 -0.77 5.30 -8.41
CA ASP A 75 -1.41 6.55 -8.81
C ASP A 75 -1.04 7.69 -7.85
N ALA A 76 -1.09 7.42 -6.54
CA ALA A 76 -0.69 8.40 -5.51
C ALA A 76 0.79 8.80 -5.64
N ARG A 77 1.70 7.84 -5.85
CA ARG A 77 3.12 8.09 -6.09
C ARG A 77 3.35 8.94 -7.33
N ASP A 78 2.64 8.64 -8.42
CA ASP A 78 2.80 9.33 -9.69
C ASP A 78 2.29 10.77 -9.59
N ALA A 79 1.18 11.00 -8.88
CA ALA A 79 0.69 12.33 -8.56
C ALA A 79 1.70 13.13 -7.72
N ALA A 80 2.26 12.53 -6.66
CA ALA A 80 3.28 13.17 -5.83
C ALA A 80 4.54 13.51 -6.64
N SER A 81 4.96 12.62 -7.54
CA SER A 81 6.13 12.82 -8.40
C SER A 81 5.90 13.98 -9.39
N ALA A 82 4.71 14.08 -9.97
CA ALA A 82 4.33 15.18 -10.85
C ALA A 82 4.35 16.52 -10.10
N GLU A 83 3.86 16.56 -8.87
CA GLU A 83 3.86 17.78 -8.06
C GLU A 83 5.28 18.21 -7.66
N LEU A 84 6.16 17.27 -7.28
CA LEU A 84 7.57 17.55 -7.02
C LEU A 84 8.28 18.11 -8.27
N ALA A 85 7.98 17.55 -9.45
CA ALA A 85 8.52 18.06 -10.70
C ALA A 85 8.07 19.51 -10.97
N ARG A 86 6.78 19.81 -10.73
CA ARG A 86 6.21 21.16 -10.86
C ARG A 86 6.90 22.17 -9.94
N LEU A 87 7.09 21.83 -8.67
CA LEU A 87 7.82 22.66 -7.70
C LEU A 87 9.28 22.87 -8.13
N GLY A 88 9.92 21.83 -8.65
CA GLY A 88 11.28 21.90 -9.19
C GLY A 88 11.42 22.87 -10.36
N GLN A 89 10.44 22.90 -11.28
CA GLN A 89 10.41 23.87 -12.38
C GLN A 89 10.20 25.30 -11.85
N GLY A 90 9.25 25.50 -10.93
CA GLY A 90 8.98 26.81 -10.33
C GLY A 90 10.22 27.41 -9.66
N ARG A 91 10.96 26.61 -8.89
CA ARG A 91 12.23 27.02 -8.27
C ARG A 91 13.28 27.43 -9.30
N ARG A 92 13.43 26.67 -10.39
CA ARG A 92 14.37 27.02 -11.47
C ARG A 92 13.98 28.32 -12.16
N GLY A 93 12.70 28.52 -12.44
CA GLY A 93 12.18 29.76 -13.03
C GLY A 93 12.44 30.98 -12.13
N ALA A 94 12.11 30.89 -10.84
CA ALA A 94 12.38 31.97 -9.88
C ALA A 94 13.88 32.32 -9.79
N ASN A 95 14.75 31.30 -9.78
CA ASN A 95 16.19 31.51 -9.77
C ASN A 95 16.74 32.13 -11.06
N ALA A 96 16.12 31.84 -12.23
CA ALA A 96 16.49 32.47 -13.49
C ALA A 96 16.15 33.97 -13.47
N TRP A 97 14.93 34.32 -13.03
CA TRP A 97 14.52 35.73 -12.86
C TRP A 97 15.42 36.49 -11.89
N LEU A 98 15.79 35.89 -10.75
CA LEU A 98 16.71 36.52 -9.79
C LEU A 98 18.11 36.75 -10.37
N ARG A 99 18.57 35.90 -11.30
CA ARG A 99 19.86 36.09 -11.97
C ARG A 99 19.82 37.19 -13.04
N GLU A 100 18.68 37.38 -13.70
CA GLU A 100 18.52 38.46 -14.70
C GLU A 100 18.34 39.84 -14.06
N LEU A 101 17.93 39.89 -12.79
CA LEU A 101 17.76 41.11 -12.00
C LEU A 101 19.01 41.52 -11.19
N ALA A 102 20.07 40.71 -11.20
CA ALA A 102 21.33 40.92 -10.46
C ALA A 102 22.46 41.38 -11.40
#